data_AF-A0A2G7GS56-F1
#
_entry.id   AF-A0A2G7GS56-F1
#
_cell.length_a   1.000
_cell.length_b   1.000
_cell.length_c   1.000
_cell.angle_alpha   90.00
_cell.angle_beta   90.00
_cell.angle_gamma   90.00
#
_symmetry.space_group_name_H-M   'P 1'
#
loop_
_entity.id
_entity.type
_entity.pdbx_description
1 polymer ?
#
loop_
_entity_poly.entity_id
_entity_poly.type
_entity_poly.pdbx_seq_one_letter_code
_entity_poly.pdbx_strand_id
1 'polypeptide(L)'
;MAEILEIVQLGHPILRTQAQYVENIQDQHIQNLVDDLMATVGQANGVGIAAPQVAESYRLFIVASRPNPRYPHAPTMEPTAMINPKILAHSTETAKGWEGCLSIPGIRGLVPRYQVIEVEYSDRNGKQQKQELTDFVARIFQHELDHLDGIVFLDRVDTTLDLVTEQEYQKRIIATQTHK
;
A
#
# COMPACT_ATOMS: atom_id res chain seq x y z
N MET A 1 17.97 6.73 14.72
CA MET A 1 17.82 5.29 14.42
C MET A 1 16.37 5.11 14.04
N ALA A 2 16.06 4.29 13.04
CA ALA A 2 14.67 4.06 12.65
C ALA A 2 13.90 3.40 13.80
N GLU A 3 12.70 3.88 14.07
CA GLU A 3 11.77 3.35 15.06
C GLU A 3 10.64 2.57 14.38
N ILE A 4 10.04 1.65 15.14
CA ILE A 4 8.89 0.89 14.67
C ILE A 4 7.66 1.58 15.20
N LEU A 5 6.85 2.11 14.28
CA LEU A 5 5.68 2.90 14.60
C LEU A 5 4.46 2.00 14.84
N GLU A 6 3.54 2.46 15.68
CA GLU A 6 2.24 1.84 15.83
C GLU A 6 1.42 2.02 14.56
N ILE A 7 0.84 0.93 14.06
CA ILE A 7 -0.06 0.97 12.91
C ILE A 7 -1.49 1.16 13.41
N VAL A 8 -2.07 2.33 13.14
CA VAL A 8 -3.46 2.59 13.50
C VAL A 8 -4.41 1.75 12.65
N GLN A 9 -5.52 1.34 13.26
CA GLN A 9 -6.50 0.45 12.63
C GLN A 9 -7.78 1.18 12.23
N LEU A 10 -8.56 0.56 11.35
CA LEU A 10 -9.86 1.05 10.90
C LEU A 10 -10.75 1.46 12.07
N GLY A 11 -11.26 2.68 12.00
CA GLY A 11 -11.93 3.35 13.12
C GLY A 11 -11.13 4.55 13.63
N HIS A 12 -9.80 4.54 13.46
CA HIS A 12 -8.98 5.72 13.70
C HIS A 12 -9.30 6.80 12.63
N PRO A 13 -9.63 8.05 13.02
CA PRO A 13 -10.14 9.06 12.10
C PRO A 13 -9.15 9.44 11.00
N ILE A 14 -7.84 9.37 11.27
CA ILE A 14 -6.81 9.72 10.27
C ILE A 14 -6.87 8.87 9.00
N LEU A 15 -7.35 7.62 9.10
CA LEU A 15 -7.49 6.73 7.94
C LEU A 15 -8.61 7.17 6.99
N ARG A 16 -9.39 8.19 7.38
CA ARG A 16 -10.46 8.83 6.62
C ARG A 16 -10.14 10.29 6.27
N THR A 17 -8.92 10.74 6.55
CA THR A 17 -8.47 12.10 6.30
C THR A 17 -7.56 12.13 5.06
N GLN A 18 -7.77 13.12 4.19
CA GLN A 18 -6.85 13.37 3.09
C GLN A 18 -5.51 13.91 3.63
N ALA A 19 -4.42 13.24 3.26
CA ALA A 19 -3.07 13.55 3.71
C ALA A 19 -2.53 14.83 3.05
N GLN A 20 -1.66 15.53 3.77
CA GLN A 20 -1.12 16.82 3.35
C GLN A 20 0.07 16.66 2.41
N TYR A 21 0.20 17.57 1.45
CA TYR A 21 1.35 17.63 0.56
C TYR A 21 2.64 17.86 1.36
N VAL A 22 3.72 17.17 0.98
CA VAL A 22 5.04 17.35 1.58
C VAL A 22 5.76 18.49 0.86
N GLU A 23 5.83 19.65 1.51
CA GLU A 23 6.47 20.86 0.95
C GLU A 23 8.00 20.75 0.93
N ASN A 24 8.60 20.30 2.04
CA ASN A 24 10.05 20.15 2.17
C ASN A 24 10.42 18.69 2.41
N ILE A 25 10.81 17.99 1.34
CA ILE A 25 11.23 16.59 1.39
C ILE A 25 12.49 16.40 2.25
N GLN A 26 13.37 17.41 2.30
CA GLN A 26 14.62 17.35 3.08
C GLN A 26 14.42 17.77 4.54
N ASP A 27 13.18 18.03 4.96
CA ASP A 27 12.88 18.23 6.36
C ASP A 27 13.26 16.98 7.17
N GLN A 28 13.89 17.18 8.33
CA GLN A 28 14.38 16.08 9.16
C GLN A 28 13.23 15.17 9.63
N HIS A 29 12.04 15.72 9.90
CA HIS A 29 10.86 14.93 10.26
C HIS A 29 10.46 13.99 9.13
N ILE A 30 10.44 14.49 7.88
CA ILE A 30 10.07 13.69 6.71
C ILE A 30 11.11 12.59 6.45
N GLN A 31 12.40 12.90 6.58
CA GLN A 31 13.44 11.88 6.39
C GLN A 31 13.38 10.79 7.47
N ASN A 32 13.14 11.17 8.73
CA ASN A 32 12.95 10.20 9.80
C ASN A 32 11.71 9.34 9.55
N LEU A 33 10.58 9.96 9.17
CA LEU A 33 9.34 9.25 8.85
C LEU A 33 9.53 8.25 7.70
N VAL A 34 10.30 8.58 6.67
CA VAL A 34 10.66 7.63 5.61
C VAL A 34 11.37 6.40 6.18
N ASP A 35 12.40 6.61 7.01
CA ASP A 35 13.18 5.52 7.60
C ASP A 35 12.31 4.67 8.56
N ASP A 36 11.43 5.30 9.34
CA ASP A 36 10.51 4.64 10.27
C ASP A 36 9.44 3.82 9.54
N LEU A 37 8.88 4.34 8.44
CA LEU A 37 7.94 3.60 7.60
C LEU A 37 8.60 2.39 6.95
N MET A 38 9.84 2.52 6.46
CA MET A 38 10.61 1.40 5.91
C MET A 38 10.85 0.31 6.96
N ALA A 39 11.22 0.69 8.19
CA ALA A 39 11.41 -0.25 9.29
C ALA A 39 10.09 -0.94 9.67
N THR A 40 9.01 -0.16 9.79
CA THR A 40 7.67 -0.63 10.19
C THR A 40 7.08 -1.63 9.18
N VAL A 41 7.12 -1.33 7.87
CA VAL A 41 6.63 -2.27 6.84
C VAL A 41 7.47 -3.54 6.78
N GLY A 42 8.79 -3.41 6.99
CA GLY A 42 9.73 -4.52 7.06
C GLY A 42 9.40 -5.49 8.19
N GLN A 43 9.14 -4.98 9.40
CA GLN A 43 8.75 -5.78 10.57
C GLN A 43 7.37 -6.41 10.39
N ALA A 44 6.41 -5.67 9.83
CA ALA A 44 5.05 -6.16 9.62
C ALA A 44 4.94 -7.18 8.48
N ASN A 45 6.05 -7.45 7.76
CA ASN A 45 6.06 -8.23 6.51
C ASN A 45 5.02 -7.72 5.51
N GLY A 46 4.84 -6.40 5.45
CA GLY A 46 3.97 -5.73 4.51
C GLY A 46 4.61 -5.60 3.13
N VAL A 47 3.77 -5.27 2.14
CA VAL A 47 4.20 -4.88 0.79
C VAL A 47 3.99 -3.37 0.56
N GLY A 48 3.44 -2.67 1.54
CA GLY A 48 3.30 -1.23 1.51
C GLY A 48 2.87 -0.72 2.87
N ILE A 49 3.15 0.56 3.10
CA ILE A 49 2.62 1.32 4.23
C ILE A 49 2.60 2.81 3.89
N ALA A 50 1.49 3.48 4.20
CA ALA A 50 1.33 4.92 4.04
C ALA A 50 1.48 5.65 5.38
N ALA A 51 1.99 6.89 5.35
CA ALA A 51 2.15 7.72 6.54
C ALA A 51 0.85 7.85 7.39
N PRO A 52 -0.37 7.97 6.80
CA PRO A 52 -1.59 7.99 7.60
C PRO A 52 -1.78 6.73 8.47
N GLN A 53 -1.24 5.58 8.05
CA GLN A 53 -1.35 4.34 8.82
C GLN A 53 -0.50 4.34 10.09
N VAL A 54 0.43 5.28 10.24
CA VAL A 54 1.21 5.50 11.47
C VAL A 54 0.85 6.83 12.15
N ALA A 55 -0.38 7.30 11.90
CA ALA A 55 -0.92 8.55 12.44
C ALA A 55 -0.24 9.85 11.95
N GLU A 56 0.50 9.80 10.83
CA GLU A 56 1.17 10.96 10.23
C GLU A 56 0.45 11.40 8.94
N SER A 57 -0.02 12.65 8.90
CA SER A 57 -0.88 13.14 7.81
C SER A 57 -0.09 13.70 6.62
N TYR A 58 0.80 12.90 6.02
CA TYR A 58 1.61 13.29 4.86
C TYR A 58 1.36 12.42 3.63
N ARG A 59 1.46 13.00 2.43
CA ARG A 59 1.41 12.29 1.15
C ARG A 59 2.71 11.54 0.89
N LEU A 60 2.97 10.53 1.70
CA LEU A 60 4.16 9.69 1.68
C LEU A 60 3.73 8.25 1.94
N PHE A 61 4.21 7.33 1.11
CA PHE A 61 4.13 5.91 1.39
C PHE A 61 5.40 5.18 0.94
N ILE A 62 5.56 3.96 1.46
CA ILE A 62 6.58 3.02 1.03
C ILE A 62 5.91 1.92 0.21
N VAL A 63 6.46 1.60 -0.96
CA VAL A 63 6.13 0.37 -1.70
C VAL A 63 7.30 -0.58 -1.55
N ALA A 64 7.01 -1.82 -1.18
CA ALA A 64 7.99 -2.89 -1.13
C ALA A 64 7.35 -4.15 -1.69
N SER A 65 8.11 -5.03 -2.30
CA SER A 65 7.54 -6.30 -2.73
C SER A 65 8.54 -7.41 -2.50
N ARG A 66 8.07 -8.48 -1.88
CA ARG A 66 8.82 -9.73 -1.75
C ARG A 66 7.83 -10.85 -1.49
N PRO A 67 8.11 -12.08 -1.97
CA PRO A 67 7.33 -13.25 -1.59
C PRO A 67 7.17 -13.33 -0.06
N ASN A 68 5.95 -13.54 0.41
CA ASN A 68 5.65 -13.71 1.83
C ASN A 68 4.40 -14.59 2.01
N PRO A 69 4.05 -15.05 3.22
CA PRO A 69 2.90 -15.94 3.43
C PRO A 69 1.55 -15.34 2.98
N ARG A 70 1.44 -14.01 2.90
CA ARG A 70 0.24 -13.31 2.40
C ARG A 70 0.21 -13.24 0.87
N TYR A 71 1.38 -13.13 0.24
CA TYR A 71 1.57 -12.99 -1.21
C TYR A 71 2.76 -13.85 -1.67
N PRO A 72 2.57 -15.17 -1.84
CA PRO A 72 3.67 -16.10 -2.10
C PRO A 72 4.33 -15.91 -3.48
N HIS A 73 3.62 -15.28 -4.42
CA HIS A 73 4.08 -15.05 -5.79
C HIS A 73 4.39 -13.57 -6.08
N ALA A 74 4.49 -12.73 -5.04
CA ALA A 74 4.83 -11.33 -5.22
C ALA A 74 6.22 -11.17 -5.87
N PRO A 75 6.39 -10.31 -6.89
CA PRO A 75 7.71 -9.98 -7.42
C PRO A 75 8.59 -9.33 -6.33
N THR A 76 9.91 -9.34 -6.51
CA THR A 76 10.81 -8.63 -5.59
C THR A 76 10.98 -7.17 -6.03
N MET A 77 10.81 -6.24 -5.10
CA MET A 77 11.04 -4.81 -5.24
C MET A 77 11.57 -4.29 -3.91
N GLU A 78 12.71 -3.59 -3.95
CA GLU A 78 13.27 -2.95 -2.77
C GLU A 78 12.32 -1.88 -2.20
N PRO A 79 12.25 -1.73 -0.86
CA PRO A 79 11.46 -0.67 -0.25
C PRO A 79 11.78 0.70 -0.83
N THR A 80 10.78 1.33 -1.43
CA THR A 80 10.92 2.60 -2.16
C THR A 80 9.96 3.61 -1.56
N ALA A 81 10.51 4.74 -1.08
CA ALA A 81 9.72 5.88 -0.64
C ALA A 81 9.17 6.64 -1.85
N MET A 82 7.86 6.88 -1.84
CA MET A 82 7.17 7.65 -2.87
C MET A 82 6.47 8.83 -2.20
N ILE A 83 6.97 10.03 -2.46
CA ILE A 83 6.51 11.27 -1.84
C ILE A 83 5.73 12.09 -2.88
N ASN A 84 4.61 12.66 -2.43
CA ASN A 84 3.63 13.34 -3.27
C ASN A 84 3.21 12.54 -4.53
N PRO A 85 2.92 11.23 -4.41
CA PRO A 85 2.65 10.38 -5.57
C PRO A 85 1.33 10.73 -6.25
N LYS A 86 1.28 10.53 -7.56
CA LYS A 86 0.06 10.62 -8.38
C LYS A 86 0.10 9.66 -9.57
N ILE A 87 -1.09 9.27 -10.03
CA ILE A 87 -1.28 8.52 -11.28
C ILE A 87 -1.48 9.54 -12.41
N LEU A 88 -0.67 9.43 -13.46
CA LEU A 88 -0.73 10.27 -14.67
C LEU A 88 -1.65 9.68 -15.72
N ALA A 89 -1.62 8.36 -15.89
CA ALA A 89 -2.44 7.60 -16.82
C ALA A 89 -2.64 6.17 -16.28
N HIS A 90 -3.65 5.48 -16.78
CA HIS A 90 -3.93 4.09 -16.43
C HIS A 90 -4.57 3.34 -17.60
N SER A 91 -4.50 2.00 -17.56
CA SER A 91 -5.20 1.14 -18.50
C SER A 91 -6.72 1.27 -18.38
N THR A 92 -7.45 0.90 -19.44
CA THR A 92 -8.90 0.65 -19.35
C THR A 92 -9.20 -0.69 -18.68
N GLU A 93 -8.32 -1.67 -18.85
CA GLU A 93 -8.43 -2.99 -18.23
C GLU A 93 -8.18 -2.90 -16.72
N THR A 94 -9.05 -3.59 -15.97
CA THR A 94 -8.91 -3.77 -14.53
C THR A 94 -8.83 -5.26 -14.21
N ALA A 95 -8.06 -5.60 -13.18
CA ALA A 95 -7.99 -6.94 -12.62
C ALA A 95 -8.50 -6.93 -11.19
N LYS A 96 -9.31 -7.94 -10.84
CA LYS A 96 -9.61 -8.26 -9.45
C LYS A 96 -8.43 -8.98 -8.82
N GLY A 97 -8.07 -8.59 -7.60
CA GLY A 97 -7.01 -9.22 -6.83
C GLY A 97 -7.27 -9.11 -5.33
N TRP A 98 -6.86 -10.13 -4.59
CA TRP A 98 -7.06 -10.17 -3.15
C TRP A 98 -6.10 -9.20 -2.45
N GLU A 99 -6.66 -8.22 -1.75
CA GLU A 99 -5.95 -7.25 -0.95
C GLU A 99 -6.18 -7.54 0.54
N GLY A 100 -5.16 -7.26 1.34
CA GLY A 100 -5.27 -7.07 2.78
C GLY A 100 -4.49 -5.82 3.18
N CYS A 101 -4.80 -5.26 4.34
CA CYS A 101 -4.23 -4.00 4.82
C CYS A 101 -3.73 -4.16 6.25
N LEU A 102 -2.58 -3.55 6.58
CA LEU A 102 -2.04 -3.57 7.95
C LEU A 102 -2.98 -2.88 8.94
N SER A 103 -3.75 -1.88 8.49
CA SER A 103 -4.76 -1.18 9.29
C SER A 103 -6.12 -1.92 9.37
N ILE A 104 -6.30 -3.04 8.68
CA ILE A 104 -7.55 -3.83 8.68
C ILE A 104 -7.22 -5.31 8.86
N PRO A 105 -6.72 -5.70 10.05
CA PRO A 105 -6.29 -7.07 10.29
C PRO A 105 -7.45 -8.06 10.19
N GLY A 106 -7.18 -9.24 9.65
CA GLY A 106 -8.12 -10.37 9.66
C GLY A 106 -9.13 -10.40 8.51
N ILE A 107 -9.12 -9.41 7.61
CA ILE A 107 -10.02 -9.33 6.45
C ILE A 107 -9.22 -9.20 5.16
N ARG A 108 -9.70 -9.88 4.11
CA ARG A 108 -9.27 -9.70 2.72
C ARG A 108 -10.45 -9.26 1.87
N GLY A 109 -10.16 -8.49 0.83
CA GLY A 109 -11.14 -8.09 -0.18
C GLY A 109 -10.63 -8.36 -1.58
N LEU A 110 -11.50 -8.85 -2.47
CA LEU A 110 -11.20 -8.99 -3.87
C LEU A 110 -11.51 -7.66 -4.59
N VAL A 111 -10.48 -6.87 -4.86
CA VAL A 111 -10.61 -5.46 -5.28
C VAL A 111 -10.23 -5.28 -6.75
N PRO A 112 -11.06 -4.61 -7.57
CA PRO A 112 -10.66 -4.22 -8.92
C PRO A 112 -9.63 -3.08 -8.88
N ARG A 113 -8.53 -3.23 -9.62
CA ARG A 113 -7.50 -2.20 -9.82
C ARG A 113 -7.10 -2.14 -11.29
N TYR A 114 -6.65 -0.97 -11.76
CA TYR A 114 -6.05 -0.87 -13.08
C TYR A 114 -4.81 -1.78 -13.14
N GLN A 115 -4.69 -2.55 -14.22
CA GLN A 115 -3.55 -3.45 -14.41
C GLN A 115 -2.27 -2.68 -14.70
N VAL A 116 -2.34 -1.56 -15.42
CA VAL A 116 -1.20 -0.72 -15.76
C VAL A 116 -1.49 0.71 -15.33
N ILE A 117 -0.51 1.34 -14.68
CA ILE A 117 -0.56 2.75 -14.30
C ILE A 117 0.78 3.43 -14.65
N GLU A 118 0.70 4.64 -15.17
CA GLU A 118 1.85 5.55 -15.28
C GLU A 118 1.82 6.48 -14.05
N VAL A 119 2.90 6.51 -13.28
CA VAL A 119 2.96 7.25 -12.01
C VAL A 119 4.07 8.28 -12.02
N GLU A 120 3.87 9.34 -11.23
CA GLU A 120 4.89 10.33 -10.89
C GLU A 120 4.94 10.51 -9.38
N TYR A 121 6.15 10.61 -8.83
CA TYR A 121 6.42 10.88 -7.43
C TYR A 121 7.83 11.44 -7.26
N SER A 122 8.10 12.08 -6.11
CA SER A 122 9.46 12.41 -5.69
C SER A 122 10.05 11.31 -4.82
N ASP A 123 11.30 10.93 -5.06
CA ASP A 123 12.03 10.04 -4.16
C ASP A 123 12.49 10.76 -2.88
N ARG A 124 13.14 10.03 -1.96
CA ARG A 124 13.63 10.59 -0.68
C ARG A 124 14.63 11.74 -0.86
N ASN A 125 15.28 11.86 -2.01
CA ASN A 125 16.22 12.94 -2.32
C ASN A 125 15.53 14.12 -3.03
N GLY A 126 14.21 14.06 -3.21
CA GLY A 126 13.43 15.06 -3.93
C GLY A 126 13.58 14.98 -5.45
N LYS A 127 14.19 13.91 -5.99
CA LYS A 127 14.28 13.73 -7.43
C LYS A 127 12.95 13.16 -7.95
N GLN A 128 12.41 13.82 -8.97
CA GLN A 128 11.20 13.35 -9.65
C GLN A 128 11.47 12.04 -10.38
N GLN A 129 10.58 11.08 -10.15
CA GLN A 129 10.53 9.77 -10.78
C GLN A 129 9.25 9.67 -11.57
N LYS A 130 9.35 9.07 -12.76
CA LYS A 130 8.22 8.77 -13.62
C LYS A 130 8.40 7.39 -14.20
N GLN A 131 7.44 6.50 -13.98
CA GLN A 131 7.54 5.11 -14.42
C GLN A 131 6.17 4.47 -14.64
N GLU A 132 6.14 3.44 -15.46
CA GLU A 132 5.00 2.55 -15.60
C GLU A 132 5.11 1.42 -14.56
N LEU A 133 4.01 1.13 -13.88
CA LEU A 133 3.87 0.00 -12.97
C LEU A 133 2.78 -0.92 -13.49
N THR A 134 3.00 -2.23 -13.36
CA THR A 134 2.03 -3.24 -13.79
C THR A 134 1.64 -4.19 -12.66
N ASP A 135 0.51 -4.85 -12.83
CA ASP A 135 0.04 -6.00 -12.06
C ASP A 135 0.09 -5.77 -10.55
N PHE A 136 0.91 -6.57 -9.85
CA PHE A 136 0.97 -6.55 -8.39
C PHE A 136 1.55 -5.25 -7.85
N VAL A 137 2.57 -4.69 -8.49
CA VAL A 137 3.18 -3.43 -8.05
C VAL A 137 2.24 -2.25 -8.33
N ALA A 138 1.54 -2.27 -9.47
CA ALA A 138 0.48 -1.30 -9.76
C ALA A 138 -0.64 -1.34 -8.71
N ARG A 139 -1.02 -2.55 -8.26
CA ARG A 139 -2.02 -2.75 -7.20
C ARG A 139 -1.57 -2.17 -5.86
N ILE A 140 -0.34 -2.47 -5.44
CA ILE A 140 0.20 -1.90 -4.20
C ILE A 140 0.18 -0.38 -4.27
N PHE A 141 0.70 0.22 -5.35
CA PHE A 141 0.71 1.66 -5.50
C PHE A 141 -0.69 2.28 -5.38
N GLN A 142 -1.69 1.71 -6.06
CA GLN A 142 -3.09 2.18 -5.97
C GLN A 142 -3.67 2.02 -4.56
N HIS A 143 -3.31 0.95 -3.85
CA HIS A 143 -3.71 0.74 -2.45
C HIS A 143 -3.10 1.79 -1.52
N GLU A 144 -1.80 2.04 -1.63
CA GLU A 144 -1.13 3.03 -0.78
C GLU A 144 -1.55 4.46 -1.12
N LEU A 145 -1.84 4.75 -2.39
CA LEU A 145 -2.38 6.03 -2.81
C LEU A 145 -3.76 6.29 -2.21
N ASP A 146 -4.63 5.28 -2.15
CA ASP A 146 -5.95 5.38 -1.51
C ASP A 146 -5.83 5.83 -0.05
N HIS A 147 -4.85 5.32 0.70
CA HIS A 147 -4.61 5.73 2.07
C HIS A 147 -4.28 7.23 2.20
N LEU A 148 -3.61 7.82 1.22
CA LEU A 148 -3.34 9.26 1.19
C LEU A 148 -4.60 10.10 0.95
N ASP A 149 -5.65 9.49 0.44
CA ASP A 149 -6.93 10.14 0.15
C ASP A 149 -8.03 9.75 1.16
N GLY A 150 -7.68 9.07 2.26
CA GLY A 150 -8.62 8.64 3.30
C GLY A 150 -9.52 7.46 2.88
N ILE A 151 -9.09 6.71 1.87
CA ILE A 151 -9.79 5.56 1.31
C ILE A 151 -9.08 4.29 1.79
N VAL A 152 -9.85 3.26 2.10
CA VAL A 152 -9.33 1.92 2.39
C VAL A 152 -9.89 0.92 1.40
N PHE A 153 -9.25 -0.24 1.26
CA PHE A 153 -9.65 -1.23 0.24
C PHE A 153 -11.11 -1.69 0.37
N LEU A 154 -11.70 -1.64 1.58
CA LEU A 154 -13.11 -1.97 1.81
C LEU A 154 -14.06 -1.05 1.05
N ASP A 155 -13.67 0.19 0.76
CA ASP A 155 -14.50 1.13 0.00
C ASP A 155 -14.42 0.86 -1.52
N ARG A 156 -13.46 0.03 -1.95
CA ARG A 156 -13.20 -0.33 -3.35
C ARG A 156 -13.77 -1.69 -3.73
N VAL A 157 -14.32 -2.46 -2.79
CA VAL A 157 -14.95 -3.75 -3.12
C VAL A 157 -16.30 -3.54 -3.82
N ASP A 158 -16.56 -4.30 -4.88
CA ASP A 158 -17.83 -4.17 -5.63
C ASP A 158 -19.02 -4.69 -4.82
N THR A 159 -18.78 -5.66 -3.95
CA THR A 159 -19.80 -6.34 -3.14
C THR A 159 -19.21 -6.88 -1.86
N THR A 160 -20.00 -6.95 -0.80
CA THR A 160 -19.58 -7.58 0.46
C THR A 160 -19.33 -9.09 0.32
N LEU A 161 -19.80 -9.71 -0.77
CA LEU A 161 -19.48 -11.10 -1.12
C LEU A 161 -18.02 -11.30 -1.53
N ASP A 162 -17.34 -10.22 -1.93
CA ASP A 162 -15.90 -10.21 -2.28
C ASP A 162 -15.01 -10.06 -1.04
N LEU A 163 -15.60 -10.09 0.17
CA LEU A 163 -14.87 -10.07 1.44
C LEU A 163 -14.75 -11.48 2.02
N VAL A 164 -13.59 -11.76 2.60
CA VAL A 164 -13.31 -13.03 3.28
C VAL A 164 -12.45 -12.78 4.51
N THR A 165 -12.61 -13.60 5.54
CA THR A 165 -11.71 -13.57 6.68
C THR A 165 -10.35 -14.15 6.28
N GLU A 166 -9.26 -13.67 6.89
CA GLU A 166 -7.91 -14.18 6.62
C GLU A 166 -7.84 -15.71 6.80
N GLN A 167 -8.52 -16.24 7.81
CA GLN A 167 -8.52 -17.67 8.09
C GLN A 167 -9.14 -18.49 6.94
N GLU A 168 -10.26 -18.03 6.36
CA GLU A 168 -10.89 -18.73 5.24
C GLU A 168 -10.15 -18.49 3.92
N TYR A 169 -9.51 -17.32 3.75
CA TYR A 169 -8.61 -17.04 2.62
C TYR A 169 -7.46 -18.05 2.55
N GLN A 170 -6.77 -18.27 3.67
CA GLN A 170 -5.65 -19.21 3.76
C GLN A 170 -6.09 -20.65 3.44
N LYS A 171 -7.23 -21.09 4.00
CA LYS A 171 -7.75 -22.45 3.79
C LYS A 171 -8.24 -22.71 2.36
N ARG A 172 -8.93 -21.74 1.75
CA ARG A 172 -9.69 -21.98 0.50
C ARG A 172 -8.99 -21.45 -0.74
N ILE A 173 -8.23 -20.36 -0.62
CA ILE A 173 -7.65 -19.67 -1.77
C ILE A 173 -6.19 -20.04 -1.91
N ILE A 174 -5.37 -19.83 -0.87
CA ILE A 174 -3.93 -20.12 -0.93
C ILE A 174 -3.67 -21.62 -1.09
N ALA A 175 -4.32 -22.47 -0.28
CA ALA A 175 -4.16 -23.93 -0.38
C ALA A 175 -4.54 -24.49 -1.76
N THR A 176 -5.53 -23.90 -2.42
CA THR A 176 -5.97 -24.34 -3.76
C THR A 176 -5.02 -23.87 -4.86
N GLN A 177 -4.28 -22.77 -4.65
CA GLN A 177 -3.25 -22.29 -5.58
C GLN A 177 -1.93 -23.08 -5.49
N THR A 178 -1.65 -23.73 -4.36
CA THR A 178 -0.44 -24.54 -4.16
C THR A 178 -0.55 -25.99 -4.68
N HIS A 179 -1.76 -26.42 -5.05
CA HIS A 179 -2.04 -27.78 -5.56
C HIS A 179 -2.38 -27.82 -7.07
N LYS A 180 -2.10 -26.74 -7.79
CA LYS A 180 -2.06 -26.70 -9.26
C LYS A 180 -0.62 -26.48 -9.72
#